data_AF-A0A3B9XFH9-F1
#
_entry.id   AF-A0A3B9XFH9-F1
#
_cell.length_a   1.000
_cell.length_b   1.000
_cell.length_c   1.000
_cell.angle_alpha   90.00
_cell.angle_beta   90.00
_cell.angle_gamma   90.00
#
_symmetry.space_group_name_H-M   'P 1'
#
loop_
_entity.id
_entity.type
_entity.pdbx_description
1 polymer ?
#
loop_
_entity_poly.entity_id
_entity_poly.type
_entity_poly.pdbx_seq_one_letter_code
_entity_poly.pdbx_strand_id
1 'polypeptide(L)'
;MKLSWFSSVILILLVGLLQIYHWTATTFDEKDVLRHKIHQLTAKLRQSELKTAMIEDQFFGFRQEVAMNLPSFLKEFGETPQGYAGRSLASVTQEPDSAKRFMANEALSSVAFEKARESFVNKNYGQAAAQFQKFVDRWGYSSKAPEAYFLMVESLYQEGRLEEAVSVIQRMIDLFPGHEVAGFSMIRLGKIMESKGHASDAIEIYKTVLRTFPQREVASQAKASLSGVSF
;
A
#
# COMPACT_ATOMS: atom_id res chain seq x y z
N MET A 1 55.40 -15.97 -60.60
CA MET A 1 54.07 -16.45 -60.16
C MET A 1 53.18 -15.22 -59.94
N LYS A 2 52.14 -15.02 -60.76
CA LYS A 2 51.20 -13.90 -60.60
C LYS A 2 50.24 -14.25 -59.45
N LEU A 3 50.44 -13.66 -58.28
CA LEU A 3 49.43 -13.72 -57.21
C LEU A 3 48.13 -13.13 -57.77
N SER A 4 47.08 -13.94 -57.86
CA SER A 4 45.82 -13.52 -58.45
C SER A 4 45.17 -12.48 -57.54
N TRP A 5 44.64 -11.41 -58.12
CA TRP A 5 43.87 -10.35 -57.46
C TRP A 5 42.85 -10.88 -56.43
N PHE A 6 42.34 -12.09 -56.65
CA PHE A 6 41.46 -12.84 -55.75
C PHE A 6 42.06 -13.09 -54.35
N SER A 7 43.35 -13.42 -54.26
CA SER A 7 44.04 -13.65 -52.99
C SER A 7 44.16 -12.38 -52.14
N SER A 8 44.37 -11.23 -52.77
CA SER A 8 44.41 -9.92 -52.10
C SER A 8 43.02 -9.53 -51.56
N VAL A 9 41.95 -9.81 -52.32
CA VAL A 9 40.57 -9.54 -51.87
C VAL A 9 40.22 -10.39 -50.63
N ILE A 10 40.60 -11.66 -50.62
CA ILE A 10 40.39 -12.55 -49.48
C ILE A 10 41.16 -12.08 -48.23
N LEU A 11 42.40 -11.62 -48.41
CA LEU A 11 43.21 -11.11 -47.30
C LEU A 11 42.57 -9.85 -46.69
N ILE A 12 42.08 -8.93 -47.51
CA ILE A 12 41.41 -7.71 -47.05
C ILE A 12 40.11 -8.07 -46.30
N LEU A 13 39.35 -9.04 -46.79
CA LEU A 13 38.14 -9.52 -46.12
C LEU A 13 38.44 -10.15 -44.76
N LEU A 14 39.49 -10.97 -44.66
CA LEU A 14 39.92 -11.57 -43.40
C LEU A 14 40.39 -10.52 -42.38
N VAL A 15 41.16 -9.53 -42.82
CA VAL A 15 41.59 -8.42 -41.96
C VAL A 15 40.38 -7.59 -41.52
N GLY A 16 39.44 -7.31 -42.41
CA GLY A 16 38.19 -6.63 -42.08
C GLY A 16 37.35 -7.40 -41.06
N LEU A 17 37.20 -8.71 -41.22
CA LEU A 17 36.50 -9.57 -40.25
C LEU A 17 37.21 -9.61 -38.90
N LEU A 18 38.55 -9.64 -38.88
CA LEU A 18 39.34 -9.56 -37.65
C LEU A 18 39.19 -8.22 -36.94
N GLN A 19 39.16 -7.12 -37.70
CA GLN A 19 38.91 -5.79 -37.15
C GLN A 19 37.49 -5.65 -36.61
N ILE A 20 36.50 -6.17 -37.33
CA ILE A 20 35.10 -6.19 -36.87
C ILE A 20 34.98 -7.06 -35.62
N TYR A 21 35.58 -8.25 -35.59
CA TYR A 21 35.58 -9.12 -34.41
C TYR A 21 36.23 -8.44 -33.21
N HIS A 22 37.39 -7.80 -33.41
CA HIS A 22 38.08 -7.07 -32.36
C HIS A 22 37.26 -5.87 -31.88
N TRP A 23 36.62 -5.13 -32.79
CA TRP A 23 35.72 -4.03 -32.47
C TRP A 23 34.48 -4.51 -31.72
N THR A 24 33.83 -5.59 -32.13
CA THR A 24 32.67 -6.16 -31.41
C THR A 24 33.06 -6.73 -30.05
N ALA A 25 34.21 -7.39 -29.94
CA ALA A 25 34.71 -7.94 -28.68
C ALA A 25 35.13 -6.85 -27.68
N THR A 26 35.52 -5.67 -28.15
CA THR A 26 35.88 -4.52 -27.31
C THR A 26 34.71 -3.59 -27.00
N THR A 27 33.72 -3.49 -27.89
CA THR A 27 32.57 -2.58 -27.74
C THR A 27 31.37 -3.25 -27.05
N PHE A 28 31.22 -4.57 -27.16
CA PHE A 28 30.18 -5.37 -26.50
C PHE A 28 30.81 -6.18 -25.34
N ASP A 29 31.52 -5.51 -24.44
CA ASP A 29 32.07 -6.15 -23.25
C ASP A 29 30.90 -6.44 -22.30
N GLU A 30 30.52 -7.71 -22.18
CA GLU A 30 29.51 -8.21 -21.23
C GLU A 30 29.74 -7.65 -19.81
N LYS A 31 30.99 -7.31 -19.50
CA LYS A 31 31.42 -6.63 -18.26
C LYS A 31 30.82 -5.23 -18.10
N ASP A 32 30.57 -4.46 -19.15
CA ASP A 32 29.93 -3.13 -19.04
C ASP A 32 28.45 -3.24 -18.69
N VAL A 33 27.76 -4.21 -19.30
CA VAL A 33 26.37 -4.55 -18.92
C VAL A 33 26.33 -5.02 -17.46
N LEU A 34 27.29 -5.87 -17.06
CA LEU A 34 27.43 -6.33 -15.68
C LEU A 34 27.77 -5.20 -14.72
N ARG A 35 28.71 -4.31 -15.06
CA ARG A 35 29.08 -3.12 -14.28
C ARG A 35 27.88 -2.21 -14.08
N HIS A 36 27.12 -1.95 -15.14
CA HIS A 36 25.90 -1.15 -15.06
C HIS A 36 24.86 -1.81 -14.16
N LYS A 37 24.66 -3.13 -14.29
CA LYS A 37 23.73 -3.89 -13.44
C LYS A 37 24.18 -3.92 -11.97
N ILE A 38 25.49 -4.06 -11.71
CA ILE A 38 26.08 -3.96 -10.37
C ILE A 38 25.81 -2.57 -9.81
N HIS A 39 26.09 -1.50 -10.55
CA HIS A 39 25.80 -0.14 -10.11
C HIS A 39 24.32 0.08 -9.78
N GLN A 40 23.41 -0.41 -10.63
CA GLN A 40 21.98 -0.33 -10.36
C GLN A 40 21.57 -1.12 -9.12
N LEU A 41 22.09 -2.35 -8.95
CA LEU A 41 21.80 -3.18 -7.79
C LEU A 41 22.36 -2.55 -6.50
N THR A 42 23.57 -2.00 -6.53
CA THR A 42 24.18 -1.30 -5.39
C THR A 42 23.38 -0.05 -5.03
N ALA A 43 22.90 0.71 -6.02
CA ALA A 43 22.03 1.86 -5.77
C ALA A 43 20.69 1.45 -5.12
N LYS A 44 20.08 0.38 -5.63
CA LYS A 44 18.84 -0.19 -5.05
C LYS A 44 19.06 -0.73 -3.63
N LEU A 45 20.18 -1.42 -3.39
CA LEU A 45 20.54 -1.93 -2.07
C LEU A 45 20.72 -0.78 -1.08
N ARG A 46 21.50 0.24 -1.46
CA ARG A 46 21.71 1.43 -0.62
C ARG A 46 20.41 2.17 -0.32
N GLN A 47 19.52 2.27 -1.30
CA GLN A 47 18.18 2.85 -1.09
C GLN A 47 17.35 2.01 -0.11
N SER A 48 17.42 0.68 -0.20
CA SER A 48 16.76 -0.23 0.74
C SER A 48 17.31 -0.07 2.15
N GLU A 49 18.64 -0.01 2.31
CA GLU A 49 19.31 0.19 3.60
C GLU A 49 18.91 1.53 4.25
N LEU A 50 18.87 2.60 3.46
CA LEU A 50 18.44 3.91 3.94
C LEU A 50 16.98 3.90 4.43
N LYS A 51 16.07 3.23 3.71
CA LYS A 51 14.68 3.09 4.14
C LYS A 51 14.57 2.33 5.46
N THR A 52 15.35 1.24 5.60
CA THR A 52 15.43 0.47 6.85
C THR A 52 15.90 1.33 8.00
N ALA A 53 17.02 2.04 7.82
CA ALA A 53 17.58 2.92 8.86
C ALA A 53 16.61 4.04 9.27
N MET A 54 15.89 4.63 8.31
CA MET A 54 14.90 5.67 8.57
C MET A 54 13.72 5.14 9.39
N ILE A 55 13.24 3.93 9.10
CA ILE A 55 12.16 3.29 9.88
C ILE A 55 12.67 2.93 11.28
N GLU A 56 13.90 2.44 11.41
CA GLU A 56 14.50 2.16 12.72
C GLU A 56 14.62 3.42 13.58
N ASP A 57 14.99 4.55 12.98
CA ASP A 57 15.05 5.86 13.63
C ASP A 57 13.65 6.37 14.04
N GLN A 58 12.69 6.34 13.13
CA GLN A 58 11.29 6.69 13.41
C GLN A 58 10.69 5.82 14.52
N PHE A 59 10.96 4.51 14.47
CA PHE A 59 10.50 3.57 15.48
C PHE A 59 11.20 3.79 16.82
N PHE A 60 12.47 4.19 16.82
CA PHE A 60 13.17 4.59 18.04
C PHE A 60 12.54 5.84 18.67
N GLY A 61 12.23 6.88 17.88
CA GLY A 61 11.50 8.05 18.36
C GLY A 61 10.13 7.68 18.95
N PHE A 62 9.37 6.84 18.25
CA PHE A 62 8.09 6.33 18.75
C PHE A 62 8.23 5.56 20.07
N ARG A 63 9.24 4.68 20.21
CA ARG A 63 9.52 3.97 21.47
C ARG A 63 9.79 4.93 22.63
N GLN A 64 10.53 6.01 22.39
CA GLN A 64 10.78 7.01 23.42
C GLN A 64 9.50 7.73 23.83
N GLU A 65 8.69 8.14 22.86
CA GLU A 65 7.40 8.78 23.13
C GLU A 65 6.45 7.87 23.91
N VAL A 66 6.36 6.60 23.53
CA VAL A 66 5.60 5.60 24.28
C VAL A 66 6.19 5.42 25.68
N ALA A 67 7.50 5.25 25.83
CA ALA A 67 8.14 5.07 27.14
C ALA A 67 7.91 6.25 28.09
N MET A 68 7.83 7.49 27.56
CA MET A 68 7.53 8.69 28.35
C MET A 68 6.06 8.74 28.80
N ASN A 69 5.11 8.40 27.91
CA ASN A 69 3.68 8.58 28.18
C ASN A 69 3.01 7.36 28.82
N LEU A 70 3.56 6.17 28.60
CA LEU A 70 2.96 4.90 28.99
C LEU A 70 2.82 4.70 30.51
N PRO A 71 3.77 5.12 31.38
CA PRO A 71 3.61 4.97 32.83
C PRO A 71 2.39 5.72 33.38
N SER A 72 2.17 6.96 32.91
CA SER A 72 1.00 7.77 33.29
C SER A 72 -0.30 7.13 32.79
N PHE A 73 -0.30 6.68 31.53
CA PHE A 73 -1.45 5.97 30.94
C PHE A 73 -1.81 4.70 31.72
N LEU A 74 -0.83 3.87 32.08
CA LEU A 74 -1.07 2.64 32.85
C LEU A 74 -1.50 2.92 34.29
N LYS A 75 -1.08 4.04 34.88
CA LYS A 75 -1.56 4.47 36.20
C LYS A 75 -3.05 4.85 36.17
N GLU A 76 -3.51 5.43 35.07
CA GLU A 76 -4.89 5.90 34.92
C GLU A 76 -5.84 4.80 34.39
N PHE A 77 -5.39 4.00 33.43
CA PHE A 77 -6.23 3.03 32.71
C PHE A 77 -5.82 1.57 32.93
N GLY A 78 -4.83 1.27 33.77
CA GLY A 78 -4.18 -0.05 33.84
C GLY A 78 -5.09 -1.24 34.16
N GLU A 79 -6.23 -1.03 34.83
CA GLU A 79 -7.23 -2.08 35.12
C GLU A 79 -8.42 -2.08 34.15
N THR A 80 -8.48 -1.14 33.21
CA THR A 80 -9.56 -1.06 32.21
C THR A 80 -9.21 -1.88 30.95
N PRO A 81 -10.20 -2.16 30.08
CA PRO A 81 -9.95 -2.69 28.74
C PRO A 81 -8.87 -1.93 27.95
N GLN A 82 -8.78 -0.60 28.14
CA GLN A 82 -7.76 0.23 27.49
C GLN A 82 -6.34 0.02 28.09
N GLY A 83 -6.24 -0.29 29.39
CA GLY A 83 -4.97 -0.62 30.05
C GLY A 83 -4.27 -1.84 29.49
N TYR A 84 -5.02 -2.86 29.05
CA TYR A 84 -4.44 -4.04 28.40
C TYR A 84 -3.77 -3.67 27.06
N ALA A 85 -4.33 -2.72 26.31
CA ALA A 85 -3.71 -2.21 25.09
C ALA A 85 -2.39 -1.49 25.40
N GLY A 86 -2.34 -0.71 26.49
CA GLY A 86 -1.11 -0.08 26.98
C GLY A 86 -0.02 -1.12 27.34
N ARG A 87 -0.39 -2.22 28.01
CA ARG A 87 0.56 -3.30 28.34
C ARG A 87 1.08 -4.02 27.10
N SER A 88 0.22 -4.25 26.10
CA SER A 88 0.63 -4.79 24.80
C SER A 88 1.61 -3.85 24.10
N LEU A 89 1.33 -2.55 24.09
CA LEU A 89 2.22 -1.52 23.54
C LEU A 89 3.58 -1.48 24.27
N ALA A 90 3.59 -1.67 25.59
CA ALA A 90 4.81 -1.80 26.39
C ALA A 90 5.68 -2.96 25.88
N SER A 91 5.06 -4.12 25.65
CA SER A 91 5.78 -5.32 25.21
C SER A 91 6.38 -5.15 23.81
N VAL A 92 5.67 -4.49 22.89
CA VAL A 92 6.14 -4.25 21.52
C VAL A 92 7.26 -3.22 21.49
N THR A 93 7.20 -2.19 22.34
CA THR A 93 8.22 -1.12 22.35
C THR A 93 9.51 -1.51 23.09
N GLN A 94 9.48 -2.51 23.97
CA GLN A 94 10.66 -2.96 24.71
C GLN A 94 11.48 -4.03 24.00
N GLU A 95 10.93 -4.69 22.98
CA GLU A 95 11.65 -5.74 22.24
C GLU A 95 12.72 -5.18 21.27
N PRO A 96 13.97 -5.70 21.27
CA PRO A 96 15.03 -5.23 20.37
C PRO A 96 14.73 -5.35 18.87
N ASP A 97 14.01 -6.40 18.45
CA ASP A 97 13.71 -6.69 17.03
C ASP A 97 12.34 -6.16 16.56
N SER A 98 11.66 -5.40 17.40
CA SER A 98 10.32 -4.84 17.11
C SER A 98 10.25 -4.05 15.81
N ALA A 99 11.28 -3.25 15.50
CA ALA A 99 11.36 -2.51 14.23
C ALA A 99 11.44 -3.45 13.01
N LYS A 100 12.27 -4.50 13.06
CA LYS A 100 12.37 -5.50 11.99
C LYS A 100 11.07 -6.30 11.83
N ARG A 101 10.43 -6.66 12.94
CA ARG A 101 9.13 -7.34 12.94
C ARG A 101 8.05 -6.45 12.34
N PHE A 102 8.02 -5.17 12.69
CA PHE A 102 7.13 -4.17 12.09
C PHE A 102 7.35 -4.06 10.58
N MET A 103 8.60 -3.93 10.13
CA MET A 103 8.93 -3.88 8.69
C MET A 103 8.53 -5.15 7.94
N ALA A 104 8.77 -6.31 8.54
CA ALA A 104 8.34 -7.59 7.96
C ALA A 104 6.81 -7.65 7.85
N ASN A 105 6.10 -7.15 8.86
CA ASN A 105 4.64 -7.14 8.86
C ASN A 105 4.09 -6.15 7.82
N GLU A 106 4.70 -4.97 7.66
CA GLU A 106 4.38 -4.01 6.60
C GLU A 106 4.61 -4.60 5.21
N ALA A 107 5.74 -5.26 4.99
CA ALA A 107 6.05 -5.93 3.72
C ALA A 107 5.06 -7.06 3.41
N LEU A 108 4.74 -7.91 4.40
CA LEU A 108 3.76 -8.98 4.25
C LEU A 108 2.36 -8.43 3.98
N SER A 109 1.97 -7.34 4.66
CA SER A 109 0.71 -6.66 4.39
C SER A 109 0.69 -6.17 2.94
N SER A 110 1.75 -5.53 2.45
CA SER A 110 1.82 -5.05 1.06
C SER A 110 1.61 -6.19 0.05
N VAL A 111 2.23 -7.36 0.26
CA VAL A 111 2.04 -8.53 -0.61
C VAL A 111 0.61 -9.06 -0.55
N ALA A 112 0.04 -9.19 0.64
CA ALA A 112 -1.33 -9.66 0.80
C ALA A 112 -2.36 -8.68 0.21
N PHE A 113 -2.10 -7.38 0.34
CA PHE A 113 -2.90 -6.31 -0.24
C PHE A 113 -2.92 -6.40 -1.76
N GLU A 114 -1.76 -6.51 -2.41
CA GLU A 114 -1.70 -6.59 -3.88
C GLU A 114 -2.42 -7.83 -4.41
N LYS A 115 -2.33 -8.96 -3.71
CA LYS A 115 -3.10 -10.16 -4.06
C LYS A 115 -4.62 -9.92 -4.00
N ALA A 116 -5.09 -9.30 -2.92
CA ALA A 116 -6.51 -8.95 -2.76
C ALA A 116 -6.98 -7.94 -3.83
N ARG A 117 -6.13 -6.97 -4.12
CA ARG A 117 -6.35 -5.96 -5.16
C ARG A 117 -6.39 -6.57 -6.56
N GLU A 118 -5.58 -7.59 -6.85
CA GLU A 118 -5.63 -8.31 -8.11
C GLU A 118 -7.01 -8.95 -8.33
N SER A 119 -7.56 -9.63 -7.31
CA SER A 119 -8.93 -10.16 -7.37
C SER A 119 -9.97 -9.05 -7.61
N PHE A 120 -9.80 -7.87 -7.00
CA PHE A 120 -10.69 -6.73 -7.21
C PHE A 120 -10.60 -6.18 -8.64
N VAL A 121 -9.40 -5.99 -9.17
CA VAL A 121 -9.16 -5.51 -10.54
C VAL A 121 -9.73 -6.49 -11.57
N ASN A 122 -9.63 -7.79 -11.31
CA ASN A 122 -10.22 -8.85 -12.12
C ASN A 122 -11.75 -8.96 -11.95
N LYS A 123 -12.38 -8.05 -11.19
CA LYS A 123 -13.83 -8.02 -10.89
C LYS A 123 -14.35 -9.26 -10.17
N ASN A 124 -13.45 -10.04 -9.57
CA ASN A 124 -13.80 -11.17 -8.71
C ASN A 124 -14.11 -10.65 -7.31
N TYR A 125 -15.18 -9.86 -7.18
CA TYR A 125 -15.46 -9.07 -5.99
C TYR A 125 -15.73 -9.94 -4.75
N GLY A 126 -16.43 -11.07 -4.88
CA GLY A 126 -16.61 -12.02 -3.78
C GLY A 126 -15.28 -12.57 -3.24
N GLN A 127 -14.33 -12.88 -4.14
CA GLN A 127 -12.99 -13.33 -3.75
C GLN A 127 -12.18 -12.18 -3.14
N ALA A 128 -12.25 -10.98 -3.73
CA ALA A 128 -11.58 -9.79 -3.22
C ALA A 128 -12.04 -9.46 -1.80
N ALA A 129 -13.35 -9.44 -1.54
CA ALA A 129 -13.91 -9.22 -0.21
C ALA A 129 -13.38 -10.24 0.81
N ALA A 130 -13.33 -11.53 0.45
CA ALA A 130 -12.80 -12.57 1.33
C ALA A 130 -11.28 -12.42 1.59
N GLN A 131 -10.51 -11.98 0.60
CA GLN A 131 -9.07 -11.75 0.75
C GLN A 131 -8.79 -10.48 1.57
N PHE A 132 -9.56 -9.40 1.37
CA PHE A 132 -9.47 -8.21 2.19
C PHE A 132 -9.94 -8.45 3.63
N GLN A 133 -10.94 -9.29 3.87
CA GLN A 133 -11.31 -9.70 5.24
C GLN A 133 -10.11 -10.34 5.96
N LYS A 134 -9.48 -11.33 5.32
CA LYS A 134 -8.27 -11.97 5.88
C LYS A 134 -7.13 -10.98 6.07
N PHE A 135 -7.02 -9.99 5.19
CA PHE A 135 -6.05 -8.92 5.32
C PHE A 135 -6.31 -8.11 6.58
N VAL A 136 -7.53 -7.58 6.78
CA VAL A 136 -7.84 -6.70 7.92
C VAL A 136 -7.83 -7.44 9.25
N ASP A 137 -8.13 -8.75 9.26
CA ASP A 137 -8.03 -9.59 10.45
C ASP A 137 -6.58 -9.71 10.96
N ARG A 138 -5.59 -9.63 10.06
CA ARG A 138 -4.17 -9.81 10.38
C ARG A 138 -3.38 -8.50 10.41
N TRP A 139 -3.75 -7.54 9.58
CA TRP A 139 -3.04 -6.29 9.32
C TRP A 139 -3.96 -5.08 9.36
N GLY A 140 -5.02 -5.10 10.18
CA GLY A 140 -6.00 -4.02 10.31
C GLY A 140 -5.46 -2.67 10.78
N TYR A 141 -4.17 -2.58 11.12
CA TYR A 141 -3.47 -1.36 11.51
C TYR A 141 -2.25 -1.05 10.63
N SER A 142 -2.01 -1.79 9.54
CA SER A 142 -0.88 -1.51 8.66
C SER A 142 -1.11 -0.26 7.81
N SER A 143 -0.07 0.24 7.16
CA SER A 143 -0.16 1.38 6.25
C SER A 143 -1.18 1.18 5.11
N LYS A 144 -1.46 -0.08 4.77
CA LYS A 144 -2.44 -0.49 3.75
C LYS A 144 -3.85 -0.73 4.28
N ALA A 145 -4.06 -0.68 5.59
CA ALA A 145 -5.35 -0.96 6.19
C ALA A 145 -6.48 -0.04 5.70
N PRO A 146 -6.35 1.30 5.67
CA PRO A 146 -7.44 2.16 5.22
C PRO A 146 -7.89 1.84 3.78
N GLU A 147 -6.91 1.62 2.90
CA GLU A 147 -7.16 1.25 1.50
C GLU A 147 -7.80 -0.15 1.39
N ALA A 148 -7.33 -1.12 2.19
CA ALA A 148 -7.90 -2.47 2.24
C ALA A 148 -9.36 -2.48 2.72
N TYR A 149 -9.68 -1.72 3.77
CA TYR A 149 -11.04 -1.57 4.25
C TYR A 149 -11.95 -0.97 3.15
N PHE A 150 -11.50 0.06 2.46
CA PHE A 150 -12.27 0.66 1.37
C PHE A 150 -12.49 -0.30 0.21
N LEU A 151 -11.45 -0.99 -0.26
CA LEU A 151 -11.60 -1.96 -1.35
C LEU A 151 -12.45 -3.17 -0.94
N MET A 152 -12.45 -3.55 0.34
CA MET A 152 -13.38 -4.53 0.88
C MET A 152 -14.83 -4.03 0.78
N VAL A 153 -15.08 -2.79 1.20
CA VAL A 153 -16.40 -2.14 1.09
C VAL A 153 -16.87 -2.09 -0.37
N GLU A 154 -16.01 -1.65 -1.27
CA GLU A 154 -16.31 -1.60 -2.71
C GLU A 154 -16.60 -3.01 -3.25
N SER A 155 -15.81 -4.01 -2.86
CA SER A 155 -16.05 -5.41 -3.26
C SER A 155 -17.41 -5.90 -2.79
N LEU A 156 -17.75 -5.68 -1.52
CA LEU A 156 -19.05 -6.08 -0.96
C LEU A 156 -20.21 -5.35 -1.61
N TYR A 157 -20.05 -4.06 -1.89
CA TYR A 157 -21.04 -3.26 -2.60
C TYR A 157 -21.31 -3.80 -4.00
N GLN A 158 -20.27 -4.14 -4.76
CA GLN A 158 -20.42 -4.71 -6.12
C GLN A 158 -21.07 -6.10 -6.12
N GLU A 159 -20.87 -6.89 -5.05
CA GLU A 159 -21.56 -8.18 -4.85
C GLU A 159 -23.00 -8.03 -4.32
N GLY A 160 -23.46 -6.81 -4.03
CA GLY A 160 -24.77 -6.56 -3.43
C GLY A 160 -24.88 -6.96 -1.95
N ARG A 161 -23.76 -7.25 -1.28
CA ARG A 161 -23.66 -7.60 0.14
C ARG A 161 -23.65 -6.33 1.00
N LEU A 162 -24.74 -5.56 0.93
CA LEU A 162 -24.78 -4.18 1.43
C LEU A 162 -24.69 -4.10 2.96
N GLU A 163 -25.32 -5.02 3.69
CA GLU A 163 -25.29 -5.06 5.17
C GLU A 163 -23.87 -5.30 5.70
N GLU A 164 -23.13 -6.16 5.03
CA GLU A 164 -21.72 -6.41 5.37
C GLU A 164 -20.86 -5.20 5.03
N ALA A 165 -21.11 -4.54 3.90
CA ALA A 165 -20.42 -3.30 3.54
C ALA A 165 -20.61 -2.22 4.60
N VAL A 166 -21.85 -2.02 5.09
CA VAL A 166 -22.15 -1.07 6.18
C VAL A 166 -21.35 -1.40 7.45
N SER A 167 -21.28 -2.69 7.82
CA SER A 167 -20.54 -3.13 9.01
C SER A 167 -19.04 -2.84 8.89
N VAL A 168 -18.47 -3.02 7.70
CA VAL A 168 -17.05 -2.73 7.42
C VAL A 168 -16.80 -1.22 7.41
N ILE A 169 -17.72 -0.42 6.85
CA ILE A 169 -17.64 1.04 6.87
C ILE A 169 -17.63 1.56 8.31
N GLN A 170 -18.50 1.05 9.18
CA GLN A 170 -18.53 1.46 10.59
C GLN A 170 -17.18 1.22 11.27
N ARG A 171 -16.63 0.00 11.12
CA ARG A 171 -15.31 -0.33 11.67
C ARG A 171 -14.21 0.57 11.11
N MET A 172 -14.28 0.92 9.83
CA MET A 172 -13.31 1.82 9.20
C MET A 172 -13.37 3.24 9.77
N ILE A 173 -14.57 3.77 10.03
CA ILE A 173 -14.76 5.09 10.65
C ILE A 173 -14.24 5.08 12.09
N ASP A 174 -14.45 3.99 12.83
CA ASP A 174 -13.95 3.86 14.20
C ASP A 174 -12.42 3.81 14.25
N LEU A 175 -11.79 3.11 13.30
CA LEU A 175 -10.33 2.96 13.22
C LEU A 175 -9.62 4.16 12.58
N PHE A 176 -10.26 4.82 11.61
CA PHE A 176 -9.66 5.87 10.77
C PHE A 176 -10.55 7.11 10.62
N PRO A 177 -11.04 7.73 11.71
CA PRO A 177 -12.12 8.72 11.67
C PRO A 177 -11.83 9.99 10.86
N GLY A 178 -10.55 10.34 10.65
CA GLY A 178 -10.11 11.51 9.87
C GLY A 178 -9.41 11.17 8.56
N HIS A 179 -9.27 9.88 8.22
CA HIS A 179 -8.56 9.47 7.01
C HIS A 179 -9.42 9.71 5.76
N GLU A 180 -8.86 10.29 4.69
CA GLU A 180 -9.64 10.65 3.49
C GLU A 180 -10.42 9.46 2.90
N VAL A 181 -9.83 8.27 2.95
CA VAL A 181 -10.44 7.03 2.47
C VAL A 181 -11.67 6.63 3.29
N ALA A 182 -11.73 6.95 4.58
CA ALA A 182 -12.95 6.74 5.37
C ALA A 182 -14.09 7.63 4.88
N GLY A 183 -13.77 8.85 4.42
CA GLY A 183 -14.72 9.75 3.77
C GLY A 183 -15.32 9.15 2.49
N PHE A 184 -14.50 8.52 1.64
CA PHE A 184 -14.99 7.80 0.46
C PHE A 184 -15.90 6.62 0.82
N SER A 185 -15.56 5.84 1.86
CA SER A 185 -16.42 4.79 2.40
C SER A 185 -17.75 5.34 2.96
N MET A 186 -17.74 6.51 3.60
CA MET A 186 -18.98 7.16 4.06
C MET A 186 -19.85 7.64 2.89
N ILE A 187 -19.26 8.10 1.79
CA ILE A 187 -20.04 8.39 0.57
C ILE A 187 -20.69 7.10 0.06
N ARG A 188 -19.98 5.96 0.12
CA ARG A 188 -20.55 4.66 -0.23
C ARG A 188 -21.73 4.30 0.68
N LEU A 189 -21.63 4.57 1.99
CA LEU A 189 -22.74 4.38 2.93
C LEU A 189 -23.98 5.19 2.53
N GLY A 190 -23.80 6.46 2.14
CA GLY A 190 -24.90 7.28 1.63
C GLY A 190 -25.60 6.63 0.43
N LYS A 191 -24.83 6.14 -0.54
CA LYS A 191 -25.39 5.44 -1.73
C LYS A 191 -26.13 4.16 -1.36
N ILE A 192 -25.62 3.43 -0.38
CA ILE A 192 -26.32 2.25 0.16
C ILE A 192 -27.67 2.67 0.75
N MET A 193 -27.72 3.75 1.53
CA MET A 193 -28.99 4.26 2.09
C MET A 193 -29.96 4.73 1.00
N GLU A 194 -29.47 5.39 -0.05
CA GLU A 194 -30.29 5.74 -1.22
C GLU A 194 -30.90 4.50 -1.87
N SER A 195 -30.10 3.46 -2.09
CA SER A 195 -30.58 2.20 -2.70
C SER A 195 -31.64 1.48 -1.85
N LYS A 196 -31.68 1.76 -0.54
CA LYS A 196 -32.68 1.25 0.41
C LYS A 196 -33.91 2.15 0.54
N GLY A 197 -33.98 3.26 -0.20
CA GLY A 197 -35.06 4.25 -0.11
C GLY A 197 -34.94 5.21 1.06
N HIS A 198 -33.83 5.20 1.79
CA HIS A 198 -33.58 6.06 2.95
C HIS A 198 -32.85 7.35 2.52
N ALA A 199 -33.49 8.13 1.64
CA ALA A 199 -32.89 9.33 1.07
C ALA A 199 -32.54 10.41 2.11
N SER A 200 -33.35 10.54 3.17
CA SER A 200 -33.07 11.44 4.29
C SER A 200 -31.75 11.12 4.99
N ASP A 201 -31.52 9.82 5.24
CA ASP A 201 -30.31 9.35 5.94
C ASP A 201 -29.08 9.56 5.07
N ALA A 202 -29.20 9.29 3.75
CA ALA A 202 -28.13 9.55 2.78
C ALA A 202 -27.72 11.02 2.76
N ILE A 203 -28.68 11.95 2.77
CA ILE A 203 -28.43 13.39 2.81
C ILE A 203 -27.62 13.77 4.06
N GLU A 204 -28.02 13.27 5.24
CA GLU A 204 -27.31 13.55 6.48
C GLU A 204 -25.91 12.95 6.52
N ILE A 205 -25.72 11.76 5.93
CA ILE A 205 -24.40 11.16 5.74
C ILE A 205 -23.53 12.06 4.86
N TYR A 206 -24.02 12.52 3.70
CA TYR A 206 -23.24 13.37 2.81
C TYR A 206 -22.88 14.73 3.43
N LYS A 207 -23.80 15.35 4.16
CA LYS A 207 -23.50 16.56 4.94
C LYS A 207 -22.44 16.31 6.00
N THR A 208 -22.49 15.16 6.66
CA THR A 208 -21.47 14.75 7.64
C THR A 208 -20.11 14.60 6.96
N VAL A 209 -20.05 13.98 5.78
CA VAL A 209 -18.81 13.88 5.01
C VAL A 209 -18.23 15.26 4.70
N LEU A 210 -19.05 16.20 4.22
CA LEU A 210 -18.63 17.57 3.90
C LEU A 210 -18.10 18.35 5.13
N ARG A 211 -18.56 18.01 6.34
CA ARG A 211 -18.10 18.64 7.58
C ARG A 211 -16.83 17.99 8.12
N THR A 212 -16.71 16.67 8.02
CA THR A 212 -15.63 15.88 8.64
C THR A 212 -14.41 15.73 7.74
N PHE A 213 -14.59 15.66 6.42
CA PHE A 213 -13.52 15.40 5.45
C PHE A 213 -13.34 16.61 4.51
N PRO A 214 -12.46 17.57 4.86
CA PRO A 214 -12.24 18.78 4.07
C PRO A 214 -11.43 18.54 2.79
N GLN A 215 -10.98 17.30 2.54
CA GLN A 215 -10.20 16.95 1.36
C GLN A 215 -11.02 17.21 0.09
N ARG A 216 -10.42 17.92 -0.87
CA ARG A 216 -11.10 18.42 -2.07
C ARG A 216 -11.84 17.32 -2.84
N GLU A 217 -11.20 16.17 -3.04
CA GLU A 217 -11.79 15.06 -3.81
C GLU A 217 -12.98 14.45 -3.09
N VAL A 218 -12.85 14.16 -1.78
CA VAL A 218 -13.94 13.62 -0.95
C VAL A 218 -15.11 14.60 -0.91
N ALA A 219 -14.85 15.88 -0.64
CA ALA A 219 -15.88 16.91 -0.56
C ALA A 219 -16.59 17.13 -1.91
N SER A 220 -15.84 17.13 -3.02
CA SER A 220 -16.40 17.24 -4.37
C SER A 220 -17.36 16.09 -4.66
N GLN A 221 -16.95 14.85 -4.36
CA GLN A 221 -17.77 13.67 -4.60
C GLN A 221 -19.00 13.63 -3.67
N ALA A 222 -18.85 13.99 -2.39
CA ALA A 222 -19.97 14.07 -1.46
C ALA A 222 -21.00 15.12 -1.90
N LYS A 223 -20.54 16.28 -2.39
CA LYS A 223 -21.42 17.33 -2.93
C LYS A 223 -22.17 16.84 -4.17
N ALA A 224 -21.47 16.17 -5.08
CA ALA A 224 -22.09 15.60 -6.28
C ALA A 224 -23.16 14.56 -5.92
N SER A 225 -22.88 13.67 -4.96
CA SER A 225 -23.86 12.69 -4.48
C SER A 225 -25.04 13.36 -3.78
N LEU A 226 -24.79 14.37 -2.93
CA LEU A 226 -25.85 15.15 -2.27
C LEU A 226 -26.79 15.84 -3.27
N SER A 227 -26.26 16.43 -4.34
CA SER A 227 -27.07 17.07 -5.38
C SER A 227 -27.84 16.07 -6.26
N GLY A 228 -27.42 14.80 -6.30
CA GLY A 228 -28.06 13.74 -7.06
C GLY A 228 -29.27 13.10 -6.36
N VAL A 229 -29.37 13.24 -5.03
CA VAL A 229 -30.48 12.66 -4.26
C VAL A 229 -31.77 13.42 -4.60
N SER A 230 -32.71 12.73 -5.27
CA SER A 230 -34.02 13.27 -5.65
C SER A 230 -35.10 12.79 -4.69
N PHE A 231 -36.11 13.64 -4.43
CA PHE A 231 -37.23 13.41 -3.51
C PHE A 231 -38.42 12.72 -4.17
#